data_AF-A0A3M7QY70-F1
#
_entry.id   AF-A0A3M7QY70-F1
#
_cell.length_a   1.000
_cell.length_b   1.000
_cell.length_c   1.000
_cell.angle_alpha   90.00
_cell.angle_beta   90.00
_cell.angle_gamma   90.00
#
_symmetry.space_group_name_H-M   'P 1'
#
loop_
_entity.id
_entity.type
_entity.pdbx_description
1 polymer ?
#
loop_
_entity_poly.entity_id
_entity_poly.type
_entity_poly.pdbx_seq_one_letter_code
_entity_poly.pdbx_strand_id
1 'polypeptide(L)'
;MYLYNLTLQKATAIQLAIHGNFSGTKQQEIVISRGKIIEVLRHDPNTGKVYTLLSEEVFAIVRCLLPIRLTGGTKDYIIIGSDSGRVVILEYNSQKNILEKVHQETMGKTGCRRIVPGQYLATDPKGRAFMIGAVEKQKLVYILNRDSQARLTISSPLEAHKSNTICFSIVGIDVGFENPMFGCLEVDYEEADQDHTGNAYCQTKQLLTFYELDLGLNHVVRKFSEPLDQYANMLISVPGGSEGPSGVLVCCENCIIYKNFGDQLDIKCPIPKRRNDLDNVNRGMIFVSSATHKTKSMFFFLVQSEQGDLFKITLKTDDGFVTEIRIKYFDTVPVATAMCVLKTGFLFVASEFGNQ
;
A
#
# COMPACT_ATOMS: atom_id res chain seq x y z
N MET A 1 -31.11 -17.06 29.80
CA MET A 1 -29.69 -17.43 29.88
C MET A 1 -28.88 -16.19 29.56
N TYR A 2 -28.00 -15.76 30.47
CA TYR A 2 -27.15 -14.57 30.30
C TYR A 2 -25.70 -15.01 30.20
N LEU A 3 -24.96 -14.50 29.21
CA LEU A 3 -23.55 -14.83 28.95
C LEU A 3 -22.71 -13.55 28.91
N TYR A 4 -21.41 -13.67 29.22
CA TYR A 4 -20.44 -12.58 29.20
C TYR A 4 -19.18 -13.03 28.45
N ASN A 5 -18.72 -12.22 27.48
CA ASN A 5 -17.56 -12.52 26.65
C ASN A 5 -16.31 -11.80 27.18
N LEU A 6 -15.22 -12.53 27.40
CA LEU A 6 -13.92 -12.01 27.81
C LEU A 6 -12.81 -12.66 26.98
N THR A 7 -11.87 -11.87 26.47
CA THR A 7 -10.69 -12.36 25.73
C THR A 7 -9.50 -12.52 26.67
N LEU A 8 -9.01 -13.75 26.86
CA LEU A 8 -7.84 -14.04 27.70
C LEU A 8 -6.52 -13.80 26.96
N GLN A 9 -6.41 -14.32 25.73
CA GLN A 9 -5.28 -14.11 24.85
C GLN A 9 -5.77 -13.40 23.60
N LYS A 10 -5.22 -12.21 23.35
CA LYS A 10 -5.52 -11.45 22.12
C LYS A 10 -4.98 -12.19 20.89
N ALA A 11 -5.56 -11.88 19.73
CA ALA A 11 -5.08 -12.41 18.46
C ALA A 11 -3.59 -12.07 18.26
N THR A 12 -2.82 -12.97 17.65
CA THR A 12 -1.38 -12.80 17.39
C THR A 12 -1.05 -12.73 15.90
N ALA A 13 -1.95 -13.07 15.00
CA ALA A 13 -1.72 -12.91 13.56
C ALA A 13 -1.66 -11.43 13.19
N ILE A 14 -0.65 -11.03 12.40
CA ILE A 14 -0.51 -9.67 11.89
C ILE A 14 -0.95 -9.67 10.43
N GLN A 15 -1.98 -8.89 10.12
CA GLN A 15 -2.51 -8.77 8.76
C GLN A 15 -1.90 -7.59 8.01
N LEU A 16 -1.61 -6.50 8.73
CA LEU A 16 -1.05 -5.27 8.16
C LEU A 16 0.01 -4.73 9.12
N ALA A 17 1.08 -4.18 8.58
CA ALA A 17 2.11 -3.49 9.36
C ALA A 17 2.59 -2.25 8.58
N ILE A 18 2.74 -1.14 9.29
CA ILE A 18 3.29 0.11 8.76
C ILE A 18 4.31 0.65 9.74
N HIS A 19 5.30 1.39 9.25
CA HIS A 19 6.30 2.04 10.10
C HIS A 19 6.35 3.55 9.83
N GLY A 20 6.70 4.31 10.86
CA GLY A 20 6.65 5.77 10.82
C GLY A 20 7.13 6.40 12.12
N ASN A 21 7.25 7.71 12.13
CA ASN A 21 7.47 8.53 13.32
C ASN A 21 6.11 8.89 13.95
N PHE A 22 5.42 7.89 14.50
CA PHE A 22 4.08 8.07 15.06
C PHE A 22 4.10 8.83 16.39
N SER A 23 5.19 8.76 17.16
CA SER A 23 5.35 9.58 18.37
C SER A 23 5.75 11.05 18.08
N GLY A 24 6.00 11.41 16.82
CA GLY A 24 6.51 12.75 16.44
C GLY A 24 7.98 13.00 16.79
N THR A 25 8.72 11.96 17.13
CA THR A 25 10.16 12.01 17.40
C THR A 25 10.96 11.45 16.22
N LYS A 26 12.30 11.49 16.27
CA LYS A 26 13.15 10.84 15.26
C LYS A 26 13.06 9.31 15.28
N GLN A 27 12.60 8.71 16.39
CA GLN A 27 12.45 7.27 16.52
C GLN A 27 11.28 6.77 15.65
N GLN A 28 11.44 5.60 15.05
CA GLN A 28 10.38 4.95 14.29
C GLN A 28 9.68 3.91 15.16
N GLU A 29 8.36 3.93 15.11
CA GLU A 29 7.48 2.90 15.65
C GLU A 29 6.84 2.11 14.50
N ILE A 30 6.30 0.94 14.84
CA ILE A 30 5.57 0.08 13.92
C ILE A 30 4.14 0.00 14.41
N VAL A 31 3.17 0.34 13.56
CA VAL A 31 1.75 0.14 13.85
C VAL A 31 1.30 -1.11 13.12
N ILE A 32 0.68 -2.03 13.83
CA ILE A 32 0.20 -3.30 13.29
C ILE A 32 -1.31 -3.45 13.49
N SER A 33 -1.93 -4.17 12.57
CA SER A 33 -3.31 -4.64 12.69
C SER A 33 -3.34 -6.15 12.87
N ARG A 34 -4.09 -6.60 13.89
CA ARG A 34 -4.40 -8.02 14.15
C ARG A 34 -5.89 -8.30 13.89
N GLY A 35 -6.40 -7.77 12.78
CA GLY A 35 -7.82 -7.80 12.40
C GLY A 35 -8.64 -6.76 13.15
N LYS A 36 -9.01 -7.05 14.40
CA LYS A 36 -9.85 -6.17 15.23
C LYS A 36 -9.10 -5.37 16.31
N ILE A 37 -7.77 -5.53 16.35
CA ILE A 37 -6.89 -4.90 17.33
C ILE A 37 -5.82 -4.11 16.58
N ILE A 38 -5.59 -2.88 17.00
CA ILE A 38 -4.48 -2.05 16.53
C ILE A 38 -3.45 -1.96 17.65
N GLU A 39 -2.19 -2.21 17.33
CA GLU A 39 -1.09 -2.10 18.28
C GLU A 39 -0.01 -1.14 17.76
N VAL A 40 0.56 -0.36 18.68
CA VAL A 40 1.74 0.45 18.43
C VAL A 40 2.92 -0.24 19.09
N LEU A 41 3.90 -0.65 18.28
CA LEU A 41 5.10 -1.34 18.70
C LEU A 41 6.31 -0.41 18.62
N ARG A 42 7.26 -0.60 19.53
CA ARG A 42 8.57 0.05 19.50
C ARG A 42 9.66 -0.99 19.42
N HIS A 43 10.51 -0.85 18.42
CA HIS A 43 11.77 -1.56 18.34
C HIS A 43 12.85 -0.78 19.11
N ASP A 44 13.58 -1.45 20.00
CA ASP A 44 14.75 -0.89 20.68
C ASP A 44 16.04 -1.30 19.95
N PRO A 45 16.75 -0.36 19.29
CA PRO A 45 17.98 -0.66 18.56
C PRO A 45 19.13 -1.19 19.42
N ASN A 46 19.13 -0.93 20.73
CA ASN A 46 20.21 -1.37 21.61
C ASN A 46 20.04 -2.84 22.00
N THR A 47 18.80 -3.28 22.27
CA THR A 47 18.50 -4.65 22.69
C THR A 47 18.03 -5.55 21.55
N GLY A 48 17.63 -4.98 20.41
CA GLY A 48 17.02 -5.70 19.28
C GLY A 48 15.61 -6.21 19.56
N LYS A 49 15.01 -5.85 20.71
CA LYS A 49 13.68 -6.32 21.11
C LYS A 49 12.58 -5.40 20.64
N VAL A 50 11.40 -5.98 20.43
CA VAL A 50 10.17 -5.27 20.09
C VAL A 50 9.23 -5.27 21.31
N TYR A 51 8.75 -4.09 21.68
CA TYR A 51 7.85 -3.87 22.82
C TYR A 51 6.52 -3.33 22.34
N THR A 52 5.42 -3.77 22.95
CA THR A 52 4.09 -3.20 22.69
C THR A 52 3.91 -1.97 23.57
N LEU A 53 3.71 -0.79 22.97
CA LEU A 53 3.42 0.45 23.68
C LEU A 53 1.93 0.59 23.97
N LEU A 54 1.10 0.28 22.97
CA LEU A 54 -0.34 0.43 23.00
C LEU A 54 -1.00 -0.76 22.28
N SER A 55 -2.14 -1.21 22.79
CA SER A 55 -2.96 -2.28 22.17
C SER A 55 -4.43 -1.98 22.43
N GLU A 56 -5.13 -1.51 21.40
CA GLU A 56 -6.54 -1.09 21.45
C GLU A 56 -7.41 -1.97 20.56
N GLU A 57 -8.55 -2.43 21.08
CA GLU A 57 -9.55 -3.14 20.29
C GLU A 57 -10.48 -2.12 19.61
N VAL A 58 -10.55 -2.17 18.27
CA VAL A 58 -11.30 -1.19 17.47
C VAL A 58 -12.72 -1.63 17.15
N PHE A 59 -13.08 -2.87 17.49
CA PHE A 59 -14.40 -3.47 17.23
C PHE A 59 -14.86 -3.37 15.77
N ALA A 60 -13.90 -3.46 14.85
CA ALA A 60 -14.08 -3.39 13.41
C ALA A 60 -13.09 -4.32 12.71
N ILE A 61 -13.34 -4.66 11.46
CA ILE A 61 -12.39 -5.40 10.61
C ILE A 61 -11.53 -4.37 9.89
N VAL A 62 -10.27 -4.24 10.30
CA VAL A 62 -9.29 -3.37 9.62
C VAL A 62 -8.86 -4.07 8.33
N ARG A 63 -9.09 -3.40 7.19
CA ARG A 63 -8.85 -3.97 5.85
C ARG A 63 -7.66 -3.33 5.15
N CYS A 64 -7.40 -2.06 5.42
CA CYS A 64 -6.22 -1.35 4.93
C CYS A 64 -5.73 -0.32 5.96
N LEU A 65 -4.42 -0.10 5.96
CA LEU A 65 -3.70 0.68 6.96
C LEU A 65 -2.49 1.33 6.27
N LEU A 66 -2.40 2.67 6.25
CA LEU A 66 -1.26 3.39 5.70
C LEU A 66 -0.87 4.60 6.57
N PRO A 67 0.44 4.92 6.68
CA PRO A 67 0.90 6.15 7.29
C PRO A 67 0.73 7.31 6.32
N ILE A 68 0.50 8.52 6.84
CA ILE A 68 0.58 9.74 6.04
C ILE A 68 1.26 10.86 6.82
N ARG A 69 2.16 11.58 6.14
CA ARG A 69 2.83 12.76 6.68
C ARG A 69 2.47 13.98 5.85
N LEU A 70 1.77 14.92 6.46
CA LEU A 70 1.51 16.21 5.85
C LEU A 70 2.84 16.96 5.56
N THR A 71 2.91 17.73 4.48
CA THR A 71 4.09 18.51 4.06
C THR A 71 4.69 19.32 5.22
N GLY A 72 6.00 19.21 5.43
CA GLY A 72 6.70 19.90 6.53
C GLY A 72 6.36 19.37 7.93
N GLY A 73 5.64 18.25 8.05
CA GLY A 73 5.32 17.62 9.32
C GLY A 73 6.47 16.80 9.90
N THR A 74 6.44 16.62 11.21
CA THR A 74 7.39 15.75 11.93
C THR A 74 6.78 14.44 12.37
N LYS A 75 5.44 14.34 12.37
CA LYS A 75 4.66 13.22 12.88
C LYS A 75 3.84 12.57 11.77
N ASP A 76 3.77 11.24 11.80
CA ASP A 76 2.92 10.46 10.91
C ASP A 76 1.55 10.22 11.52
N TYR A 77 0.51 10.46 10.73
CA TYR A 77 -0.86 10.05 11.02
C TYR A 77 -1.11 8.63 10.48
N ILE A 78 -2.15 7.99 10.97
CA ILE A 78 -2.54 6.63 10.59
C ILE A 78 -3.91 6.70 9.92
N ILE A 79 -3.99 6.35 8.63
CA ILE A 79 -5.26 6.23 7.91
C ILE A 79 -5.71 4.77 7.95
N ILE A 80 -6.98 4.56 8.31
CA ILE A 80 -7.59 3.24 8.40
C ILE A 80 -8.84 3.17 7.53
N GLY A 81 -8.87 2.16 6.65
CA GLY A 81 -10.10 1.66 6.05
C GLY A 81 -10.57 0.40 6.77
N SER A 82 -11.86 0.38 7.11
CA SER A 82 -12.49 -0.72 7.84
C SER A 82 -13.80 -1.13 7.19
N ASP A 83 -14.51 -2.09 7.80
CA ASP A 83 -15.86 -2.47 7.45
C ASP A 83 -16.93 -1.45 7.91
N SER A 84 -16.57 -0.34 8.54
CA SER A 84 -17.55 0.63 9.06
C SER A 84 -18.24 1.48 8.00
N GLY A 85 -17.76 1.51 6.75
CA GLY A 85 -18.19 2.48 5.74
C GLY A 85 -17.71 3.90 6.05
N ARG A 86 -16.70 4.04 6.93
CA ARG A 86 -16.04 5.30 7.27
C ARG A 86 -14.53 5.18 7.11
N VAL A 87 -13.89 6.28 6.72
CA VAL A 87 -12.42 6.41 6.77
C VAL A 87 -12.06 7.17 8.04
N VAL A 88 -11.05 6.68 8.75
CA VAL A 88 -10.61 7.26 10.03
C VAL A 88 -9.15 7.64 9.94
N ILE A 89 -8.82 8.83 10.44
CA ILE A 89 -7.44 9.29 10.62
C ILE A 89 -7.15 9.38 12.12
N LEU A 90 -6.15 8.61 12.56
CA LEU A 90 -5.70 8.59 13.95
C LEU A 90 -4.35 9.28 14.10
N GLU A 91 -4.13 9.83 15.28
CA GLU A 91 -2.86 10.36 15.75
C GLU A 91 -2.48 9.65 17.05
N TYR A 92 -1.26 9.11 17.12
CA TYR A 92 -0.78 8.48 18.36
C TYR A 92 -0.30 9.55 19.35
N ASN A 93 -0.96 9.66 20.50
CA ASN A 93 -0.56 10.57 21.57
C ASN A 93 0.32 9.82 22.58
N SER A 94 1.64 9.97 22.47
CA SER A 94 2.61 9.27 23.32
C SER A 94 2.58 9.70 24.79
N GLN A 95 2.08 10.90 25.11
CA GLN A 95 1.97 11.37 26.50
C GLN A 95 0.79 10.73 27.23
N LYS A 96 -0.35 10.60 26.52
CA LYS A 96 -1.55 9.94 27.05
C LYS A 96 -1.59 8.44 26.81
N ASN A 97 -0.72 7.94 25.93
CA ASN A 97 -0.70 6.57 25.42
C ASN A 97 -2.06 6.11 24.86
N ILE A 98 -2.62 6.91 23.94
CA ILE A 98 -3.90 6.62 23.26
C ILE A 98 -3.80 6.91 21.77
N LEU A 99 -4.69 6.31 20.97
CA LEU A 99 -4.92 6.73 19.59
C LEU A 99 -6.04 7.78 19.55
N GLU A 100 -5.67 9.05 19.37
CA GLU A 100 -6.63 10.13 19.23
C GLU A 100 -7.22 10.10 17.81
N LYS A 101 -8.54 10.02 17.73
CA LYS A 101 -9.28 10.08 16.47
C LYS A 101 -9.36 11.54 16.01
N VAL A 102 -8.53 11.90 15.03
CA VAL A 102 -8.45 13.27 14.52
C VAL A 102 -9.58 13.55 13.54
N HIS A 103 -9.88 12.61 12.64
CA HIS A 103 -10.96 12.72 11.67
C HIS A 103 -11.69 11.40 11.46
N GLN A 104 -12.97 11.51 11.10
CA GLN A 104 -13.81 10.37 10.74
C GLN A 104 -14.86 10.81 9.73
N GLU A 105 -14.67 10.41 8.48
CA GLU A 105 -15.58 10.74 7.38
C GLU A 105 -16.42 9.54 6.99
N THR A 106 -17.72 9.77 6.74
CA THR A 106 -18.65 8.72 6.32
C THR A 106 -18.72 8.66 4.81
N MET A 107 -18.40 7.50 4.24
CA MET A 107 -18.32 7.28 2.80
C MET A 107 -19.32 6.24 2.27
N GLY A 108 -19.90 5.40 3.14
CA GLY A 108 -20.83 4.37 2.71
C GLY A 108 -21.46 3.59 3.85
N LYS A 109 -22.03 2.43 3.50
CA LYS A 109 -22.70 1.52 4.45
C LYS A 109 -21.69 0.57 5.12
N THR A 110 -22.05 0.08 6.30
CA THR A 110 -21.28 -0.91 7.06
C THR A 110 -21.24 -2.29 6.38
N GLY A 111 -20.18 -3.06 6.66
CA GLY A 111 -19.86 -4.39 6.17
C GLY A 111 -18.72 -4.41 5.14
N CYS A 112 -18.07 -5.57 4.99
CA CYS A 112 -17.11 -5.84 3.91
C CYS A 112 -17.82 -6.00 2.56
N ARG A 113 -18.31 -4.89 1.99
CA ARG A 113 -19.10 -4.89 0.75
C ARG A 113 -18.21 -4.81 -0.49
N ARG A 114 -18.72 -5.32 -1.61
CA ARG A 114 -18.07 -5.33 -2.93
C ARG A 114 -17.74 -3.92 -3.44
N ILE A 115 -18.74 -3.03 -3.37
CA ILE A 115 -18.67 -1.68 -3.96
C ILE A 115 -18.46 -0.57 -2.94
N VAL A 116 -18.39 -0.83 -1.63
CA VAL A 116 -18.14 0.22 -0.64
C VAL A 116 -16.64 0.31 -0.36
N PRO A 117 -16.02 1.51 -0.46
CA PRO A 117 -14.59 1.67 -0.24
C PRO A 117 -14.14 1.26 1.16
N GLY A 118 -12.91 0.76 1.25
CA GLY A 118 -12.31 0.27 2.49
C GLY A 118 -11.40 -0.93 2.30
N GLN A 119 -11.29 -1.50 1.09
CA GLN A 119 -10.37 -2.61 0.81
C GLN A 119 -8.97 -2.12 0.47
N TYR A 120 -8.89 -1.09 -0.37
CA TYR A 120 -7.63 -0.55 -0.86
C TYR A 120 -7.44 0.87 -0.37
N LEU A 121 -6.19 1.25 -0.11
CA LEU A 121 -5.82 2.58 0.33
C LEU A 121 -4.47 2.93 -0.28
N ALA A 122 -4.34 4.17 -0.73
CA ALA A 122 -3.10 4.73 -1.25
C ALA A 122 -2.97 6.18 -0.81
N THR A 123 -1.74 6.62 -0.54
CA THR A 123 -1.44 7.98 -0.07
C THR A 123 -0.50 8.67 -1.03
N ASP A 124 -0.73 9.95 -1.32
CA ASP A 124 0.26 10.81 -1.96
C ASP A 124 1.52 10.86 -1.05
N PRO A 125 2.72 10.56 -1.55
CA PRO A 125 3.94 10.52 -0.73
C PRO A 125 4.32 11.87 -0.08
N LYS A 126 3.77 13.00 -0.56
CA LYS A 126 3.91 14.32 0.11
C LYS A 126 2.78 14.63 1.08
N GLY A 127 1.83 13.72 1.26
CA GLY A 127 0.74 13.80 2.22
C GLY A 127 -0.33 14.82 1.90
N ARG A 128 -0.54 15.13 0.61
CA ARG A 128 -1.54 16.11 0.15
C ARG A 128 -2.91 15.49 -0.09
N ALA A 129 -2.96 14.19 -0.39
CA ALA A 129 -4.19 13.47 -0.66
C ALA A 129 -4.04 11.99 -0.35
N PHE A 130 -5.17 11.30 -0.20
CA PHE A 130 -5.21 9.85 -0.22
C PHE A 130 -6.43 9.36 -0.99
N MET A 131 -6.31 8.16 -1.54
CA MET A 131 -7.35 7.48 -2.30
C MET A 131 -7.76 6.21 -1.57
N ILE A 132 -9.06 6.03 -1.37
CA ILE A 132 -9.65 4.83 -0.78
C ILE A 132 -10.55 4.14 -1.80
N GLY A 133 -10.36 2.84 -1.99
CA GLY A 133 -11.01 2.05 -3.03
C GLY A 133 -11.80 0.87 -2.49
N ALA A 134 -12.89 0.55 -3.18
CA ALA A 134 -13.60 -0.72 -3.06
C ALA A 134 -12.96 -1.77 -3.97
N VAL A 135 -13.41 -3.02 -3.85
CA VAL A 135 -13.02 -4.09 -4.79
C VAL A 135 -13.51 -3.79 -6.20
N GLU A 136 -14.65 -3.11 -6.31
CA GLU A 136 -15.25 -2.75 -7.58
C GLU A 136 -15.87 -1.36 -7.55
N LYS A 137 -15.86 -0.70 -8.70
CA LYS A 137 -16.61 0.53 -9.00
C LYS A 137 -16.16 1.77 -8.25
N GLN A 138 -16.34 1.81 -6.93
CA GLN A 138 -16.20 3.03 -6.15
C GLN A 138 -14.74 3.25 -5.72
N LYS A 139 -14.23 4.44 -6.06
CA LYS A 139 -13.00 5.00 -5.53
C LYS A 139 -13.27 6.45 -5.14
N LEU A 140 -12.75 6.87 -4.00
CA LEU A 140 -12.89 8.21 -3.45
C LEU A 140 -11.51 8.77 -3.13
N VAL A 141 -11.32 10.05 -3.41
CA VAL A 141 -10.09 10.78 -3.10
C VAL A 141 -10.40 11.89 -2.11
N TYR A 142 -9.59 11.99 -1.07
CA TYR A 142 -9.68 13.03 -0.06
C TYR A 142 -8.43 13.88 -0.09
N ILE A 143 -8.61 15.21 -0.05
CA ILE A 143 -7.52 16.18 0.04
C ILE A 143 -7.26 16.45 1.51
N LEU A 144 -5.98 16.47 1.87
CA LEU A 144 -5.52 16.80 3.21
C LEU A 144 -4.84 18.15 3.22
N ASN A 145 -5.24 18.97 4.17
CA ASN A 145 -4.66 20.29 4.40
C ASN A 145 -4.31 20.50 5.88
N ARG A 146 -3.74 21.66 6.18
CA ARG A 146 -3.55 22.15 7.55
C ARG A 146 -4.28 23.46 7.72
N ASP A 147 -4.95 23.61 8.86
CA ASP A 147 -5.48 24.92 9.28
C ASP A 147 -4.35 25.84 9.81
N SER A 148 -4.71 27.07 10.16
CA SER A 148 -3.78 28.05 10.76
C SER A 148 -3.21 27.62 12.11
N GLN A 149 -3.82 26.62 12.76
CA GLN A 149 -3.35 26.02 14.01
C GLN A 149 -2.55 24.73 13.78
N ALA A 150 -2.14 24.46 12.54
CA ALA A 150 -1.41 23.27 12.11
C ALA A 150 -2.15 21.93 12.35
N ARG A 151 -3.48 21.96 12.53
CA ARG A 151 -4.30 20.75 12.63
C ARG A 151 -4.63 20.23 11.25
N LEU A 152 -4.63 18.91 11.12
CA LEU A 152 -5.03 18.23 9.89
C LEU A 152 -6.49 18.56 9.59
N THR A 153 -6.80 18.90 8.35
CA THR A 153 -8.17 19.06 7.83
C THR A 153 -8.36 18.16 6.62
N ILE A 154 -9.60 17.69 6.41
CA ILE A 154 -9.99 16.81 5.31
C ILE A 154 -11.06 17.47 4.46
N SER A 155 -10.95 17.35 3.13
CA SER A 155 -11.96 17.85 2.21
C SER A 155 -13.17 16.91 2.10
N SER A 156 -14.24 17.36 1.43
CA SER A 156 -15.24 16.46 0.87
C SER A 156 -14.60 15.46 -0.09
N PRO A 157 -15.14 14.24 -0.21
CA PRO A 157 -14.61 13.24 -1.12
C PRO A 157 -14.84 13.64 -2.58
N LEU A 158 -13.82 13.41 -3.41
CA LEU A 158 -13.91 13.49 -4.87
C LEU A 158 -14.09 12.09 -5.44
N GLU A 159 -15.05 11.94 -6.34
CA GLU A 159 -15.42 10.64 -6.90
C GLU A 159 -14.54 10.29 -8.10
N ALA A 160 -14.02 9.05 -8.11
CA ALA A 160 -13.28 8.46 -9.23
C ALA A 160 -13.91 7.10 -9.62
N HIS A 161 -15.24 7.09 -9.72
CA HIS A 161 -16.02 5.87 -9.95
C HIS A 161 -15.91 5.38 -11.40
N LYS A 162 -15.85 4.07 -11.58
CA LYS A 162 -15.93 3.43 -12.91
C LYS A 162 -16.68 2.11 -12.80
N SER A 163 -17.89 2.06 -13.34
CA SER A 163 -18.73 0.86 -13.34
C SER A 163 -18.04 -0.33 -14.00
N ASN A 164 -18.43 -1.54 -13.60
CA ASN A 164 -17.97 -2.81 -14.17
C ASN A 164 -16.44 -3.01 -14.12
N THR A 165 -15.76 -2.32 -13.21
CA THR A 165 -14.31 -2.40 -13.06
C THR A 165 -13.92 -2.95 -11.70
N ILE A 166 -13.21 -4.08 -11.73
CA ILE A 166 -12.59 -4.74 -10.58
C ILE A 166 -11.21 -4.14 -10.36
N CYS A 167 -10.87 -3.80 -9.12
CA CYS A 167 -9.58 -3.29 -8.71
C CYS A 167 -8.78 -4.37 -7.96
N PHE A 168 -7.50 -4.53 -8.33
CA PHE A 168 -6.59 -5.51 -7.75
C PHE A 168 -5.57 -4.89 -6.79
N SER A 169 -5.12 -3.67 -7.08
CA SER A 169 -4.14 -2.95 -6.28
C SER A 169 -4.27 -1.45 -6.54
N ILE A 170 -3.99 -0.63 -5.52
CA ILE A 170 -3.90 0.84 -5.63
C ILE A 170 -2.61 1.28 -4.96
N VAL A 171 -1.88 2.20 -5.58
CA VAL A 171 -0.66 2.80 -5.01
C VAL A 171 -0.60 4.30 -5.31
N GLY A 172 -0.05 5.09 -4.39
CA GLY A 172 0.25 6.51 -4.64
C GLY A 172 1.56 6.62 -5.42
N ILE A 173 1.58 7.43 -6.47
CA ILE A 173 2.75 7.66 -7.30
C ILE A 173 3.49 8.90 -6.76
N ASP A 174 4.79 8.79 -6.50
CA ASP A 174 5.58 9.94 -6.03
C ASP A 174 5.90 10.85 -7.21
N VAL A 175 5.12 11.90 -7.38
CA VAL A 175 5.27 12.87 -8.48
C VAL A 175 5.97 14.15 -8.03
N GLY A 176 6.69 14.11 -6.91
CA GLY A 176 7.21 15.33 -6.30
C GLY A 176 6.06 16.23 -5.83
N PHE A 177 5.98 17.45 -6.36
CA PHE A 177 4.94 18.43 -6.01
C PHE A 177 3.94 18.70 -7.15
N GLU A 178 4.01 17.94 -8.24
CA GLU A 178 2.98 17.94 -9.28
C GLU A 178 1.65 17.39 -8.75
N ASN A 179 0.57 17.52 -9.52
CA ASN A 179 -0.75 17.00 -9.17
C ASN A 179 -0.68 15.54 -8.70
N PRO A 180 -1.20 15.18 -7.50
CA PRO A 180 -1.12 13.82 -6.97
C PRO A 180 -1.67 12.78 -7.95
N MET A 181 -0.94 11.68 -8.12
CA MET A 181 -1.35 10.58 -8.98
C MET A 181 -1.49 9.26 -8.21
N PHE A 182 -2.47 8.46 -8.60
CA PHE A 182 -2.73 7.13 -8.04
C PHE A 182 -2.77 6.09 -9.15
N GLY A 183 -1.91 5.07 -9.06
CA GLY A 183 -1.85 3.94 -9.98
C GLY A 183 -2.76 2.82 -9.48
N CYS A 184 -3.61 2.29 -10.36
CA CYS A 184 -4.54 1.19 -10.08
C CYS A 184 -4.34 0.05 -11.08
N LEU A 185 -4.42 -1.19 -10.60
CA LEU A 185 -4.61 -2.38 -11.43
C LEU A 185 -6.09 -2.69 -11.56
N GLU A 186 -6.60 -2.72 -12.79
CA GLU A 186 -8.03 -2.74 -13.08
C GLU A 186 -8.38 -3.76 -14.16
N VAL A 187 -9.57 -4.36 -14.07
CA VAL A 187 -10.15 -5.19 -15.13
C VAL A 187 -11.58 -4.74 -15.35
N ASP A 188 -11.92 -4.38 -16.59
CA ASP A 188 -13.31 -4.14 -17.00
C ASP A 188 -13.92 -5.48 -17.43
N TYR A 189 -15.07 -5.85 -16.87
CA TYR A 189 -15.75 -7.12 -17.16
C TYR A 189 -17.07 -6.93 -17.90
N GLU A 190 -17.41 -5.70 -18.32
CA GLU A 190 -18.68 -5.39 -18.99
C GLU A 190 -18.93 -6.23 -20.24
N GLU A 191 -17.92 -6.40 -21.10
CA GLU A 191 -18.03 -7.20 -22.34
C GLU A 191 -18.10 -8.70 -22.03
N ALA A 192 -17.37 -9.17 -21.01
CA ALA A 192 -17.37 -10.57 -20.61
C ALA A 192 -18.74 -11.04 -20.09
N ASP A 193 -19.47 -10.17 -19.38
CA ASP A 193 -20.83 -10.47 -18.90
C ASP A 193 -21.86 -10.57 -20.04
N GLN A 194 -21.60 -9.91 -21.16
CA GLN A 194 -22.51 -9.86 -22.31
C GLN A 194 -22.22 -10.97 -23.34
N ASP A 195 -21.06 -11.63 -23.28
CA ASP A 195 -20.64 -12.65 -24.23
C ASP A 195 -20.88 -14.08 -23.74
N HIS A 196 -21.94 -14.71 -24.23
CA HIS A 196 -22.24 -16.12 -23.94
C HIS A 196 -21.22 -17.13 -24.49
N THR A 197 -20.33 -16.71 -25.42
CA THR A 197 -19.32 -17.60 -26.02
C THR A 197 -18.05 -17.75 -25.17
N GLY A 198 -17.82 -16.82 -24.25
CA GLY A 198 -16.62 -16.77 -23.40
C GLY A 198 -15.35 -16.25 -24.11
N ASN A 199 -15.46 -15.76 -25.34
CA ASN A 199 -14.33 -15.19 -26.08
C ASN A 199 -13.89 -13.84 -25.49
N ALA A 200 -14.83 -12.99 -25.10
CA ALA A 200 -14.54 -11.69 -24.48
C ALA A 200 -13.78 -11.86 -23.16
N TYR A 201 -14.14 -12.88 -22.36
CA TYR A 201 -13.40 -13.22 -21.14
C TYR A 201 -11.93 -13.55 -21.45
N CYS A 202 -11.66 -14.37 -22.47
CA CYS A 202 -10.30 -14.74 -22.86
C CYS A 202 -9.47 -13.57 -23.41
N GLN A 203 -10.12 -12.56 -23.98
CA GLN A 203 -9.46 -11.36 -24.53
C GLN A 203 -9.32 -10.22 -23.52
N THR A 204 -10.03 -10.31 -22.40
CA THR A 204 -10.01 -9.29 -21.34
C THR A 204 -8.60 -9.18 -20.76
N LYS A 205 -8.02 -7.99 -20.81
CA LYS A 205 -6.71 -7.69 -20.23
C LYS A 205 -6.86 -6.87 -18.95
N GLN A 206 -5.91 -7.07 -18.04
CA GLN A 206 -5.74 -6.14 -16.93
C GLN A 206 -5.12 -4.84 -17.44
N LEU A 207 -5.59 -3.71 -16.91
CA LEU A 207 -5.15 -2.37 -17.23
C LEU A 207 -4.38 -1.78 -16.05
N LEU A 208 -3.29 -1.07 -16.34
CA LEU A 208 -2.68 -0.13 -15.42
C LEU A 208 -3.26 1.26 -15.69
N THR A 209 -4.03 1.78 -14.72
CA THR A 209 -4.73 3.06 -14.85
C THR A 209 -4.16 4.09 -13.88
N PHE A 210 -3.83 5.28 -14.36
CA PHE A 210 -3.41 6.40 -13.51
C PHE A 210 -4.54 7.40 -13.37
N TYR A 211 -4.92 7.67 -12.11
CA TYR A 211 -5.84 8.72 -11.74
C TYR A 211 -5.05 9.94 -11.26
N GLU A 212 -5.31 11.10 -11.84
CA GLU A 212 -4.70 12.37 -11.44
C GLU A 212 -5.73 13.20 -10.68
N LEU A 213 -5.33 13.72 -9.53
CA LEU A 213 -6.08 14.72 -8.78
C LEU A 213 -5.61 16.11 -9.21
N ASP A 214 -6.45 16.83 -9.94
CA ASP A 214 -6.20 18.23 -10.25
C ASP A 214 -6.57 19.08 -9.03
N LEU A 215 -5.56 19.62 -8.35
CA LEU A 215 -5.75 20.45 -7.15
C LEU A 215 -6.36 21.83 -7.47
N GLY A 216 -6.16 22.35 -8.69
CA GLY A 216 -6.69 23.64 -9.11
C GLY A 216 -8.16 23.56 -9.50
N LEU A 217 -8.52 22.51 -10.26
CA LEU A 217 -9.88 22.25 -10.71
C LEU A 217 -10.71 21.41 -9.73
N ASN A 218 -10.09 20.88 -8.66
CA ASN A 218 -10.72 20.11 -7.60
C ASN A 218 -11.56 18.92 -8.11
N HIS A 219 -10.99 18.14 -9.04
CA HIS A 219 -11.61 16.91 -9.55
C HIS A 219 -10.55 15.86 -9.87
N VAL A 220 -10.97 14.60 -9.97
CA VAL A 220 -10.09 13.47 -10.30
C VAL A 220 -10.38 13.01 -11.73
N VAL A 221 -9.33 12.87 -12.54
CA VAL A 221 -9.43 12.41 -13.92
C VAL A 221 -8.66 11.11 -14.12
N ARG A 222 -9.18 10.25 -14.99
CA ARG A 222 -8.44 9.08 -15.48
C ARG A 222 -7.50 9.53 -16.59
N LYS A 223 -6.26 9.87 -16.23
CA LYS A 223 -5.28 10.49 -17.12
C LYS A 223 -4.71 9.51 -18.15
N PHE A 224 -4.40 8.30 -17.70
CA PHE A 224 -3.71 7.30 -18.50
C PHE A 224 -4.27 5.91 -18.20
N SER A 225 -4.34 5.05 -19.21
CA SER A 225 -4.69 3.65 -19.03
C SER A 225 -4.07 2.81 -20.13
N GLU A 226 -3.35 1.77 -19.73
CA GLU A 226 -2.61 0.92 -20.66
C GLU A 226 -2.83 -0.56 -20.31
N PRO A 227 -3.07 -1.44 -21.28
CA PRO A 227 -3.18 -2.87 -21.05
C PRO A 227 -1.84 -3.48 -20.67
N LEU A 228 -1.87 -4.40 -19.71
CA LEU A 228 -0.75 -5.25 -19.35
C LEU A 228 -0.79 -6.54 -20.16
N ASP A 229 0.38 -7.01 -20.57
CA ASP A 229 0.52 -8.30 -21.25
C ASP A 229 0.27 -9.50 -20.32
N GLN A 230 0.55 -9.31 -19.02
CA GLN A 230 0.42 -10.33 -17.99
C GLN A 230 -0.30 -9.74 -16.78
N TYR A 231 -1.13 -10.57 -16.13
CA TYR A 231 -1.77 -10.18 -14.89
C TYR A 231 -0.73 -9.91 -13.80
N ALA A 232 -0.93 -8.80 -13.12
CA ALA A 232 -0.18 -8.30 -11.99
C ALA A 232 -1.02 -8.40 -10.72
N ASN A 233 -0.37 -8.73 -9.62
CA ASN A 233 -1.01 -8.90 -8.32
C ASN A 233 -0.76 -7.70 -7.38
N MET A 234 0.33 -6.97 -7.56
CA MET A 234 0.67 -5.82 -6.71
C MET A 234 1.45 -4.73 -7.45
N LEU A 235 1.34 -3.49 -6.97
CA LEU A 235 2.11 -2.34 -7.41
C LEU A 235 3.03 -1.84 -6.29
N ILE A 236 4.22 -1.37 -6.65
CA ILE A 236 5.17 -0.74 -5.72
C ILE A 236 5.45 0.69 -6.18
N SER A 237 5.27 1.66 -5.29
CA SER A 237 5.57 3.07 -5.55
C SER A 237 7.07 3.28 -5.67
N VAL A 238 7.52 3.89 -6.76
CA VAL A 238 8.91 4.29 -6.93
C VAL A 238 9.07 5.74 -6.49
N PRO A 239 10.06 6.06 -5.63
CA PRO A 239 10.34 7.45 -5.25
C PRO A 239 10.56 8.36 -6.46
N GLY A 240 10.09 9.60 -6.36
CA GLY A 240 10.09 10.55 -7.46
C GLY A 240 10.48 11.97 -7.07
N GLY A 241 10.36 12.88 -8.03
CA GLY A 241 10.83 14.26 -7.88
C GLY A 241 12.36 14.30 -7.76
N SER A 242 12.88 14.98 -6.74
CA SER A 242 14.33 15.07 -6.52
C SER A 242 14.97 13.79 -5.95
N GLU A 243 14.17 12.78 -5.60
CA GLU A 243 14.64 11.57 -4.89
C GLU A 243 14.63 10.31 -5.78
N GLY A 244 14.13 10.40 -7.01
CA GLY A 244 14.07 9.26 -7.93
C GLY A 244 13.24 9.55 -9.18
N PRO A 245 13.06 8.54 -10.06
CA PRO A 245 12.45 8.70 -11.37
C PRO A 245 10.91 8.71 -11.38
N SER A 246 10.24 8.56 -10.23
CA SER A 246 8.79 8.32 -10.14
C SER A 246 8.39 6.98 -10.78
N GLY A 247 7.10 6.81 -11.06
CA GLY A 247 6.54 5.60 -11.68
C GLY A 247 6.21 4.48 -10.68
N VAL A 248 5.95 3.30 -11.23
CA VAL A 248 5.53 2.12 -10.47
C VAL A 248 6.27 0.87 -10.94
N LEU A 249 6.56 -0.03 -10.00
CA LEU A 249 6.90 -1.41 -10.34
C LEU A 249 5.63 -2.25 -10.30
N VAL A 250 5.34 -2.88 -11.43
CA VAL A 250 4.23 -3.80 -11.64
C VAL A 250 4.75 -5.22 -11.44
N CYS A 251 4.26 -5.90 -10.39
CA CYS A 251 4.64 -7.27 -10.10
C CYS A 251 3.68 -8.22 -10.81
N CYS A 252 4.17 -8.90 -11.86
CA CYS A 252 3.44 -9.87 -12.65
C CYS A 252 3.92 -11.29 -12.32
N GLU A 253 3.22 -12.29 -12.86
CA GLU A 253 3.70 -13.66 -12.82
C GLU A 253 5.03 -13.81 -13.57
N ASN A 254 6.05 -14.35 -12.89
CA ASN A 254 7.42 -14.58 -13.37
C ASN A 254 8.22 -13.33 -13.76
N CYS A 255 7.70 -12.12 -13.62
CA CYS A 255 8.46 -10.91 -13.92
C CYS A 255 8.02 -9.68 -13.13
N ILE A 256 8.90 -8.69 -13.08
CA ILE A 256 8.59 -7.34 -12.61
C ILE A 256 8.82 -6.37 -13.76
N ILE A 257 7.91 -5.41 -13.91
CA ILE A 257 7.94 -4.42 -14.99
C ILE A 257 7.95 -3.03 -14.35
N TYR A 258 8.92 -2.20 -14.70
CA TYR A 258 8.87 -0.78 -14.39
C TYR A 258 8.08 -0.07 -15.48
N LYS A 259 7.04 0.65 -15.07
CA LYS A 259 6.20 1.50 -15.93
C LYS A 259 6.13 2.90 -15.34
N ASN A 260 6.29 3.91 -16.18
CA ASN A 260 6.06 5.30 -15.80
C ASN A 260 5.27 6.02 -16.89
N PHE A 261 4.65 7.14 -16.54
CA PHE A 261 3.96 7.99 -17.50
C PHE A 261 4.96 8.74 -18.39
N GLY A 262 4.55 9.06 -19.62
CA GLY A 262 5.34 9.83 -20.60
C GLY A 262 6.18 8.94 -21.51
N ASP A 263 7.38 9.42 -21.88
CA ASP A 263 8.24 8.78 -22.88
C ASP A 263 9.12 7.64 -22.32
N GLN A 264 8.92 7.27 -21.04
CA GLN A 264 9.66 6.17 -20.41
C GLN A 264 9.25 4.83 -21.03
N LEU A 265 10.22 4.11 -21.57
CA LEU A 265 10.01 2.75 -22.05
C LEU A 265 9.80 1.77 -20.90
N ASP A 266 8.96 0.76 -21.16
CA ASP A 266 8.75 -0.38 -20.28
C ASP A 266 10.05 -1.18 -20.11
N ILE A 267 10.41 -1.43 -18.86
CA ILE A 267 11.58 -2.25 -18.54
C ILE A 267 11.12 -3.47 -17.77
N LYS A 268 11.37 -4.65 -18.33
CA LYS A 268 10.98 -5.94 -17.76
C LYS A 268 12.20 -6.69 -17.24
N CYS A 269 12.07 -7.29 -16.06
CA CYS A 269 13.06 -8.18 -15.49
C CYS A 269 12.39 -9.47 -14.99
N PRO A 270 12.84 -10.66 -15.41
CA PRO A 270 12.29 -11.92 -14.91
C PRO A 270 12.65 -12.14 -13.43
N ILE A 271 11.76 -12.81 -12.69
CA ILE A 271 12.03 -13.15 -11.28
C ILE A 271 13.04 -14.32 -11.24
N PRO A 272 14.18 -14.19 -10.55
CA PRO A 272 15.15 -15.28 -10.43
C PRO A 272 14.55 -16.50 -9.72
N LYS A 273 14.72 -17.69 -10.30
CA LYS A 273 14.27 -18.97 -9.71
C LYS A 273 15.41 -19.64 -8.93
N ARG A 274 15.05 -20.41 -7.88
CA ARG A 274 16.01 -21.28 -7.18
C ARG A 274 16.57 -22.33 -8.13
N ARG A 275 17.85 -22.67 -7.94
CA ARG A 275 18.48 -23.73 -8.71
C ARG A 275 17.94 -25.07 -8.24
N ASN A 276 17.54 -25.95 -9.17
CA ASN A 276 17.03 -27.29 -8.87
C ASN A 276 15.79 -27.29 -7.95
N ASP A 277 14.86 -26.36 -8.19
CA ASP A 277 13.61 -26.29 -7.46
C ASP A 277 12.82 -27.61 -7.57
N LEU A 278 12.23 -28.04 -6.46
CA LEU A 278 11.42 -29.27 -6.37
C LEU A 278 9.96 -29.02 -6.75
N ASP A 279 9.55 -27.75 -6.80
CA ASP A 279 8.22 -27.36 -7.23
C ASP A 279 7.99 -27.69 -8.71
N ASN A 280 6.71 -27.77 -9.08
CA ASN A 280 6.30 -28.03 -10.46
C ASN A 280 6.86 -26.96 -11.40
N VAL A 281 7.63 -27.38 -12.41
CA VAL A 281 8.28 -26.50 -13.40
C VAL A 281 7.30 -25.58 -14.13
N ASN A 282 6.05 -26.02 -14.29
CA ASN A 282 5.00 -25.25 -14.98
C ASN A 282 4.33 -24.20 -14.08
N ARG A 283 4.57 -24.22 -12.77
CA ARG A 283 4.04 -23.22 -11.85
C ARG A 283 4.85 -21.92 -12.00
N GLY A 284 4.17 -20.80 -12.22
CA GLY A 284 4.80 -19.49 -12.17
C GLY A 284 5.00 -19.01 -10.74
N MET A 285 5.79 -17.93 -10.59
CA MET A 285 6.10 -17.34 -9.29
C MET A 285 5.65 -15.89 -9.25
N ILE A 286 5.12 -15.46 -8.11
CA ILE A 286 4.72 -14.07 -7.85
C ILE A 286 5.44 -13.51 -6.62
N PHE A 287 5.39 -12.18 -6.48
CA PHE A 287 5.76 -11.50 -5.25
C PHE A 287 4.54 -11.33 -4.33
N VAL A 288 4.74 -11.48 -3.04
CA VAL A 288 3.66 -11.48 -2.03
C VAL A 288 3.69 -10.26 -1.11
N SER A 289 4.88 -9.67 -0.92
CA SER A 289 5.06 -8.51 -0.06
C SER A 289 6.24 -7.66 -0.53
N SER A 290 6.21 -6.37 -0.24
CA SER A 290 7.28 -5.44 -0.56
C SER A 290 7.49 -4.43 0.56
N ALA A 291 8.75 -4.02 0.75
CA ALA A 291 9.12 -2.88 1.57
C ALA A 291 10.02 -1.94 0.77
N THR A 292 9.71 -0.64 0.83
CA THR A 292 10.51 0.41 0.21
C THR A 292 11.39 1.05 1.26
N HIS A 293 12.70 1.06 1.03
CA HIS A 293 13.62 1.81 1.86
C HIS A 293 14.19 2.99 1.08
N LYS A 294 14.07 4.18 1.67
CA LYS A 294 14.56 5.43 1.09
C LYS A 294 15.49 6.14 2.07
N THR A 295 16.65 6.51 1.56
CA THR A 295 17.61 7.42 2.18
C THR A 295 17.74 8.67 1.32
N LYS A 296 18.51 9.68 1.76
CA LYS A 296 18.73 10.90 0.98
C LYS A 296 19.50 10.65 -0.33
N SER A 297 20.32 9.60 -0.39
CA SER A 297 21.23 9.34 -1.52
C SER A 297 20.79 8.17 -2.38
N MET A 298 20.03 7.23 -1.83
CA MET A 298 19.61 6.02 -2.54
C MET A 298 18.28 5.49 -2.00
N PHE A 299 17.57 4.77 -2.86
CA PHE A 299 16.44 3.94 -2.48
C PHE A 299 16.65 2.52 -3.00
N PHE A 300 15.99 1.56 -2.37
CA PHE A 300 15.89 0.18 -2.86
C PHE A 300 14.60 -0.44 -2.33
N PHE A 301 14.22 -1.55 -2.93
CA PHE A 301 13.06 -2.34 -2.53
C PHE A 301 13.54 -3.69 -2.03
N LEU A 302 12.93 -4.17 -0.95
CA LEU A 302 12.95 -5.59 -0.61
C LEU A 302 11.61 -6.17 -1.03
N VAL A 303 11.62 -7.15 -1.91
CA VAL A 303 10.41 -7.77 -2.44
C VAL A 303 10.49 -9.27 -2.22
N GLN A 304 9.45 -9.84 -1.62
CA GLN A 304 9.42 -11.24 -1.20
C GLN A 304 8.64 -12.10 -2.20
N SER A 305 9.19 -13.25 -2.59
CA SER A 305 8.46 -14.27 -3.39
C SER A 305 7.54 -15.14 -2.52
N GLU A 306 6.67 -15.92 -3.16
CA GLU A 306 5.83 -16.93 -2.49
C GLU A 306 6.62 -18.04 -1.76
N GLN A 307 7.92 -18.22 -2.07
CA GLN A 307 8.82 -19.16 -1.39
C GLN A 307 9.59 -18.54 -0.21
N GLY A 308 9.32 -17.26 0.09
CA GLY A 308 9.99 -16.52 1.16
C GLY A 308 11.32 -15.88 0.76
N ASP A 309 11.73 -15.97 -0.51
CA ASP A 309 12.97 -15.35 -1.00
C ASP A 309 12.81 -13.83 -1.05
N LEU A 310 13.69 -13.12 -0.35
CA LEU A 310 13.82 -11.68 -0.42
C LEU A 310 14.77 -11.31 -1.53
N PHE A 311 14.30 -10.43 -2.42
CA PHE A 311 15.12 -9.82 -3.45
C PHE A 311 15.30 -8.34 -3.16
N LYS A 312 16.55 -7.88 -3.21
CA LYS A 312 16.87 -6.47 -3.26
C LYS A 312 16.76 -6.00 -4.71
N ILE A 313 15.80 -5.12 -4.96
CA ILE A 313 15.59 -4.48 -6.27
C ILE A 313 16.11 -3.05 -6.21
N THR A 314 16.91 -2.70 -7.22
CA THR A 314 17.44 -1.34 -7.42
C THR A 314 17.23 -0.92 -8.87
N LEU A 315 16.95 0.36 -9.09
CA LEU A 315 16.79 0.94 -10.42
C LEU A 315 18.03 1.74 -10.78
N LYS A 316 18.59 1.52 -11.97
CA LYS A 316 19.60 2.42 -12.51
C LYS A 316 18.90 3.45 -13.38
N THR A 317 19.24 4.71 -13.17
CA THR A 317 18.74 5.84 -13.93
C THR A 317 19.88 6.47 -14.72
N ASP A 318 19.58 6.92 -15.93
CA ASP A 318 20.46 7.70 -16.80
C ASP A 318 19.63 8.83 -17.42
N ASP A 319 20.14 10.06 -17.37
CA ASP A 319 19.45 11.28 -17.85
C ASP A 319 17.97 11.40 -17.40
N GLY A 320 17.64 10.96 -16.18
CA GLY A 320 16.29 11.01 -15.63
C GLY A 320 15.37 9.85 -16.03
N PHE A 321 15.80 9.00 -16.96
CA PHE A 321 15.09 7.79 -17.37
C PHE A 321 15.64 6.56 -16.65
N VAL A 322 14.78 5.60 -16.33
CA VAL A 322 15.25 4.29 -15.86
C VAL A 322 15.76 3.52 -17.06
N THR A 323 16.92 2.88 -16.91
CA THR A 323 17.58 2.08 -17.96
C THR A 323 17.59 0.58 -17.65
N GLU A 324 17.66 0.20 -16.38
CA GLU A 324 17.66 -1.20 -15.97
C GLU A 324 17.07 -1.41 -14.57
N ILE A 325 16.40 -2.55 -14.41
CA ILE A 325 16.02 -3.10 -13.12
C ILE A 325 17.06 -4.14 -12.73
N ARG A 326 17.75 -3.93 -11.60
CA ARG A 326 18.67 -4.91 -11.03
C ARG A 326 18.01 -5.63 -9.88
N ILE A 327 17.84 -6.94 -10.03
CA ILE A 327 17.33 -7.83 -8.99
C ILE A 327 18.48 -8.67 -8.46
N LYS A 328 18.65 -8.68 -7.14
CA LYS A 328 19.66 -9.50 -6.45
C LYS A 328 19.01 -10.23 -5.29
N TYR A 329 19.26 -11.54 -5.17
CA TYR A 329 18.90 -12.29 -3.97
C TYR A 329 19.52 -11.62 -2.73
N PHE A 330 18.70 -11.42 -1.71
CA PHE A 330 19.07 -10.77 -0.46
C PHE A 330 19.18 -11.81 0.66
N ASP A 331 18.07 -12.47 1.00
CA ASP A 331 17.99 -13.51 2.02
C ASP A 331 16.69 -14.32 1.89
N THR A 332 16.44 -15.28 2.78
CA THR A 332 15.17 -16.02 2.86
C THR A 332 14.57 -15.88 4.26
N VAL A 333 13.29 -15.50 4.33
CA VAL A 333 12.53 -15.38 5.58
C VAL A 333 11.14 -16.00 5.39
N PRO A 334 10.37 -16.27 6.45
CA PRO A 334 8.99 -16.72 6.32
C PRO A 334 8.16 -15.79 5.45
N VAL A 335 7.24 -16.36 4.69
CA VAL A 335 6.28 -15.61 3.89
C VAL A 335 5.56 -14.59 4.79
N ALA A 336 5.57 -13.33 4.36
CA ALA A 336 5.13 -12.20 5.17
C ALA A 336 3.90 -11.53 4.55
N THR A 337 2.96 -11.11 5.41
CA THR A 337 1.86 -10.21 5.02
C THR A 337 2.38 -8.79 4.81
N ALA A 338 3.35 -8.36 5.62
CA ALA A 338 3.95 -7.04 5.54
C ALA A 338 5.41 -7.04 6.01
N MET A 339 6.20 -6.15 5.41
CA MET A 339 7.60 -5.93 5.76
C MET A 339 7.84 -4.44 6.03
N CYS A 340 8.65 -4.13 7.04
CA CYS A 340 8.99 -2.75 7.42
C CYS A 340 10.51 -2.59 7.55
N VAL A 341 11.14 -1.79 6.69
CA VAL A 341 12.58 -1.50 6.76
C VAL A 341 12.80 -0.21 7.55
N LEU A 342 13.31 -0.35 8.77
CA LEU A 342 13.58 0.75 9.69
C LEU A 342 14.91 1.45 9.36
N LYS A 343 14.97 2.75 9.64
CA LYS A 343 16.15 3.61 9.43
C LYS A 343 17.37 3.18 10.25
N THR A 344 17.17 2.42 11.32
CA THR A 344 18.23 1.89 12.18
C THR A 344 18.88 0.62 11.63
N GLY A 345 18.51 0.17 10.41
CA GLY A 345 19.08 -1.01 9.78
C GLY A 345 18.41 -2.32 10.16
N PHE A 346 17.15 -2.27 10.62
CA PHE A 346 16.37 -3.44 11.02
C PHE A 346 15.23 -3.70 10.03
N LEU A 347 14.96 -4.97 9.76
CA LEU A 347 13.81 -5.42 8.98
C LEU A 347 12.83 -6.13 9.92
N PHE A 348 11.62 -5.58 10.02
CA PHE A 348 10.52 -6.25 10.69
C PHE A 348 9.71 -7.04 9.65
N VAL A 349 9.52 -8.33 9.90
CA VAL A 349 8.79 -9.26 9.04
C VAL A 349 7.57 -9.75 9.80
N ALA A 350 6.39 -9.38 9.32
CA ALA A 350 5.12 -9.91 9.85
C ALA A 350 4.75 -11.15 9.05
N SER A 351 5.13 -12.34 9.53
CA SER A 351 4.79 -13.61 8.88
C SER A 351 3.28 -13.78 8.72
N GLU A 352 2.85 -14.38 7.62
CA GLU A 352 1.42 -14.70 7.40
C GLU A 352 0.89 -15.68 8.45
N PHE A 353 1.72 -16.64 8.88
CA PHE A 353 1.40 -17.63 9.88
C PHE A 353 2.62 -17.95 10.76
N GLY A 354 2.38 -18.11 12.07
CA GLY A 354 3.40 -18.51 13.03
C GLY A 354 4.49 -17.47 13.30
N ASN A 355 5.33 -17.73 14.30
CA ASN A 355 6.40 -16.81 14.71
C ASN A 355 7.78 -17.17 14.13
N GLN A 356 7.93 -18.37 13.55
CA GLN A 356 9.18 -19.13 13.40
C GLN A 356 10.08 -19.12 14.64
#